data_AF-A0A7X2NRN5-F1
#
_entry.id   AF-A0A7X2NRN5-F1
#
_cell.length_a   1.000
_cell.length_b   1.000
_cell.length_c   1.000
_cell.angle_alpha   90.00
_cell.angle_beta   90.00
_cell.angle_gamma   90.00
#
_symmetry.space_group_name_H-M   'P 1'
#
loop_
_entity.id
_entity.type
_entity.pdbx_description
1 polymer ?
#
loop_
_entity_poly.entity_id
_entity_poly.type
_entity_poly.pdbx_seq_one_letter_code
_entity_poly.pdbx_strand_id
1 'polypeptide(L)'
;MNAYEVTDLSSGTSVQFRPVMYEDCMNPGNWKTIEAEKTEENGIVRFRSAEHDLLIPERELGRYSIREFQIEPVKPSRRKGCIPCTNCGQCGW
;
A
#
# COMPACT_ATOMS: atom_id res chain seq x y z
N MET A 1 0.18 -12.11 -0.10
CA MET A 1 0.37 -10.98 0.83
C MET A 1 -0.98 -10.38 1.11
N ASN A 2 -1.20 -9.89 2.33
CA ASN A 2 -2.49 -9.29 2.69
C ASN A 2 -2.68 -7.96 1.96
N ALA A 3 -3.90 -7.72 1.52
CA ALA A 3 -4.40 -6.44 1.08
C ALA A 3 -5.77 -6.19 1.71
N TYR A 4 -6.07 -4.91 1.90
CA TYR A 4 -7.30 -4.47 2.55
C TYR A 4 -8.04 -3.50 1.65
N GLU A 5 -9.35 -3.65 1.54
CA GLU A 5 -10.25 -2.64 0.98
C GLU A 5 -11.14 -2.13 2.09
N VAL A 6 -11.09 -0.82 2.32
CA VAL A 6 -11.88 -0.14 3.36
C VAL A 6 -12.82 0.84 2.67
N THR A 7 -14.11 0.55 2.73
CA THR A 7 -15.18 1.38 2.15
C THR A 7 -15.94 2.10 3.25
N ASP A 8 -15.96 3.43 3.21
CA ASP A 8 -16.86 4.23 4.04
C ASP A 8 -18.29 4.12 3.50
N LEU A 9 -19.18 3.47 4.26
CA LEU A 9 -20.56 3.23 3.85
C LEU A 9 -21.39 4.50 3.74
N SER A 10 -20.99 5.60 4.40
CA SER A 10 -21.73 6.87 4.35
C SER A 10 -21.43 7.66 3.07
N SER A 11 -20.18 7.64 2.60
CA SER A 11 -19.75 8.37 1.40
C SER A 11 -19.65 7.48 0.15
N GLY A 12 -19.63 6.16 0.32
CA GLY A 12 -19.35 5.19 -0.75
C GLY A 12 -17.89 5.21 -1.23
N THR A 13 -17.01 5.95 -0.55
CA THR A 13 -15.59 6.05 -0.93
C THR A 13 -14.83 4.81 -0.46
N SER A 14 -14.06 4.20 -1.36
CA SER A 14 -13.23 3.02 -1.07
C SER A 14 -11.75 3.36 -1.20
N VAL A 15 -10.95 2.90 -0.23
CA VAL A 15 -9.49 2.98 -0.25
C VAL A 15 -8.92 1.58 -0.17
N GLN A 16 -7.94 1.29 -1.02
CA GLN A 16 -7.27 0.00 -1.03
C GLN A 16 -5.84 0.13 -0.51
N PHE A 17 -5.52 -0.71 0.46
CA PHE A 17 -4.20 -0.85 1.07
C PHE A 17 -3.58 -2.11 0.50
N ARG A 18 -2.67 -1.95 -0.46
CA ARG A 18 -2.01 -3.06 -1.15
C ARG A 18 -0.51 -3.03 -0.88
N PRO A 19 0.15 -4.21 -0.89
CA PRO A 19 1.60 -4.27 -0.85
C PRO A 19 2.19 -3.65 -2.12
N VAL A 20 3.29 -2.92 -1.96
CA VAL A 20 4.00 -2.26 -3.08
C VAL A 20 5.41 -2.81 -3.17
N MET A 21 5.76 -3.30 -4.37
CA MET A 21 7.12 -3.70 -4.70
C MET A 21 7.89 -2.55 -5.31
N TYR A 22 9.13 -2.38 -4.90
CA TYR A 22 10.06 -1.42 -5.50
C TYR A 22 11.45 -2.03 -5.63
N GLU A 23 12.20 -1.54 -6.61
CA GLU A 23 13.59 -1.90 -6.79
C GLU A 23 14.46 -0.97 -5.95
N ASP A 24 15.42 -1.53 -5.22
CA ASP A 24 16.41 -0.75 -4.49
C ASP A 24 17.23 0.07 -5.48
N CYS A 25 17.16 1.39 -5.37
CA CYS A 25 17.91 2.27 -6.25
C CYS A 25 19.42 2.09 -6.05
N MET A 26 19.92 1.85 -4.83
CA MET A 26 21.36 1.69 -4.61
C MET A 26 21.87 0.32 -5.08
N ASN A 27 20.98 -0.66 -5.27
CA ASN A 27 21.34 -2.02 -5.68
C ASN A 27 20.36 -2.59 -6.71
N PRO A 28 20.42 -2.16 -7.99
CA PRO A 28 19.53 -2.64 -9.05
C PRO A 28 19.50 -4.18 -9.13
N GLY A 29 18.33 -4.74 -9.37
CA GLY A 29 18.05 -6.18 -9.31
C GLY A 29 17.52 -6.66 -7.95
N ASN A 30 17.75 -5.91 -6.87
CA ASN A 30 17.19 -6.22 -5.56
C ASN A 30 15.82 -5.58 -5.39
N TRP A 31 14.80 -6.43 -5.26
CA TRP A 31 13.43 -6.01 -5.07
C TRP A 31 13.06 -6.07 -3.59
N LYS A 32 12.44 -5.01 -3.10
CA LYS A 32 11.86 -4.92 -1.75
C LYS A 32 10.36 -4.78 -1.87
N THR A 33 9.67 -5.25 -0.83
CA THR A 33 8.22 -5.11 -0.74
C THR A 33 7.88 -4.39 0.56
N ILE A 34 7.04 -3.37 0.47
CA ILE A 34 6.35 -2.79 1.62
C ILE A 34 4.99 -3.48 1.69
N GLU A 35 4.75 -4.21 2.77
CA GLU A 35 3.47 -4.90 2.98
C GLU A 35 2.37 -3.90 3.37
N ALA A 36 1.12 -4.29 3.14
CA ALA A 36 -0.01 -3.61 3.75
C ALA A 36 -0.21 -4.16 5.16
N GLU A 37 -0.43 -3.27 6.12
CA GLU A 37 -0.51 -3.60 7.54
C GLU A 37 -1.90 -3.27 8.08
N LYS A 38 -2.41 -4.15 8.95
CA LYS A 38 -3.56 -3.88 9.81
C LYS A 38 -3.12 -4.06 11.26
N THR A 39 -3.29 -3.02 12.06
CA THR A 39 -2.97 -3.06 13.50
C THR A 39 -4.14 -2.53 14.31
N GLU A 40 -4.27 -2.98 15.55
CA GLU A 40 -5.30 -2.57 16.50
C GLU A 40 -4.62 -2.23 17.81
N GLU A 41 -4.68 -0.96 18.21
CA GLU A 41 -4.03 -0.48 19.42
C GLU A 41 -4.84 0.66 20.05
N ASN A 42 -5.03 0.63 21.37
CA ASN A 42 -5.71 1.66 22.15
C ASN A 42 -7.11 2.05 21.61
N GLY A 43 -7.88 1.08 21.11
CA GLY A 43 -9.22 1.32 20.57
C GLY A 43 -9.23 1.94 19.17
N ILE A 44 -8.11 1.89 18.44
CA ILE A 44 -7.96 2.38 17.07
C ILE A 44 -7.50 1.24 16.19
N VAL A 45 -8.22 1.02 15.09
CA VAL A 45 -7.79 0.14 13.99
C VAL A 45 -7.08 0.98 12.94
N ARG A 46 -5.83 0.65 12.64
CA ARG A 46 -5.02 1.29 11.61
C ARG A 46 -4.84 0.37 10.41
N PHE A 47 -5.08 0.92 9.22
CA PHE A 47 -4.73 0.32 7.93
C PHE A 47 -3.64 1.15 7.27
N ARG A 48 -2.54 0.52 6.85
CA ARG A 48 -1.39 1.21 6.26
C ARG A 48 -0.87 0.49 5.03
N SER A 49 -0.44 1.25 4.04
CA SER A 49 0.34 0.80 2.90
C SER A 49 1.45 1.84 2.60
N ALA A 50 2.21 1.63 1.53
CA ALA A 50 3.21 2.61 1.09
C ALA A 50 2.57 3.97 0.69
N GLU A 51 1.32 3.96 0.25
CA GLU A 51 0.63 5.14 -0.32
C GLU A 51 -0.41 5.74 0.62
N HIS A 52 -0.96 4.94 1.54
CA HIS A 52 -2.10 5.32 2.35
C HIS A 52 -1.91 4.94 3.82
N ASP A 53 -2.50 5.76 4.69
CA ASP A 53 -2.55 5.53 6.12
C ASP A 53 -3.92 5.98 6.63
N LEU A 54 -4.66 5.08 7.25
CA LEU A 54 -6.02 5.30 7.71
C LEU A 54 -6.17 4.79 9.14
N LEU A 55 -6.70 5.64 10.00
CA LEU A 55 -6.98 5.37 11.40
C LEU A 55 -8.49 5.43 11.59
N ILE A 56 -9.07 4.34 12.11
CA ILE A 56 -10.50 4.23 12.41
C ILE A 56 -10.66 3.93 13.90
N PRO A 57 -11.29 4.80 14.69
CA PRO A 57 -11.69 4.46 16.04
C PRO A 57 -12.62 3.24 16.03
N GLU A 58 -12.43 2.28 16.93
CA GLU A 58 -13.21 1.04 16.97
C GLU A 58 -14.72 1.27 17.01
N ARG A 59 -15.16 2.29 17.76
CA ARG A 59 -16.57 2.69 17.87
C ARG A 59 -17.20 3.09 16.52
N GLU A 60 -16.39 3.43 15.53
CA GLU A 60 -16.81 3.87 14.19
C GLU A 60 -16.65 2.77 13.14
N LEU A 61 -16.10 1.60 13.49
CA LEU A 61 -15.91 0.48 12.55
C LEU A 61 -17.20 0.06 11.86
N GLY A 62 -18.35 0.16 12.53
CA GLY A 62 -19.66 -0.15 11.95
C GLY A 62 -20.07 0.72 10.75
N ARG A 63 -19.39 1.86 10.54
CA ARG A 63 -19.55 2.72 9.36
C ARG A 63 -18.74 2.23 8.15
N TYR A 64 -17.81 1.31 8.34
CA TYR A 64 -16.90 0.85 7.29
C TYR A 64 -17.16 -0.60 6.92
N SER A 65 -17.13 -0.90 5.62
CA SER A 65 -17.00 -2.26 5.13
C SER A 65 -15.52 -2.54 4.87
N ILE A 66 -14.99 -3.57 5.55
CA ILE A 66 -13.58 -3.94 5.49
C ILE A 66 -13.49 -5.32 4.85
N ARG A 67 -12.77 -5.43 3.74
CA ARG A 67 -12.52 -6.69 3.05
C ARG A 67 -11.03 -6.98 3.04
N GLU A 68 -10.65 -8.14 3.54
CA GLU A 68 -9.29 -8.67 3.45
C GLU A 68 -9.19 -9.69 2.32
N PHE A 69 -8.11 -9.65 1.56
CA PHE A 69 -7.84 -10.59 0.48
C PHE A 69 -6.35 -10.77 0.24
N GLN A 70 -5.99 -11.88 -0.40
CA GLN A 70 -4.61 -12.14 -0.81
C GLN A 70 -4.35 -11.57 -2.20
N ILE A 71 -3.19 -10.94 -2.37
CA ILE A 71 -2.67 -10.51 -3.66
C ILE A 71 -1.19 -10.84 -3.78
N GLU A 72 -0.74 -11.08 -5.01
CA GLU A 72 0.68 -11.08 -5.37
C GLU A 72 1.11 -9.65 -5.69
N PRO A 73 2.11 -9.09 -5.00
CA PRO A 73 2.58 -7.75 -5.32
C PRO A 73 3.15 -7.72 -6.75
N VAL A 74 2.71 -6.72 -7.52
CA VAL A 74 3.09 -6.61 -8.92
C VAL A 74 4.35 -5.75 -9.02
N LYS A 75 5.33 -6.23 -9.81
CA LYS A 75 6.51 -5.42 -10.13
C LYS A 75 6.07 -4.17 -10.90
N PRO A 76 6.44 -2.96 -10.48
CA PRO A 76 6.14 -1.75 -11.22
C PRO A 76 6.73 -1.85 -12.63
N SER A 77 5.92 -1.47 -13.62
CA SER A 77 6.40 -1.38 -14.99
C SER A 77 7.41 -0.24 -15.08
N ARG A 78 8.62 -0.50 -15.56
CA ARG A 78 9.59 0.58 -15.83
C ARG A 78 8.94 1.59 -16.78
N ARG A 79 8.81 2.86 -16.38
CA ARG A 79 8.28 3.91 -17.26
C ARG A 79 9.14 4.00 -18.52
N LYS A 80 8.50 3.94 -19.70
CA LYS A 80 9.17 4.29 -20.96
C LYS A 80 9.49 5.78 -20.95
N GLY A 81 10.75 6.15 -21.19
CA GLY A 81 11.17 7.55 -21.42
C GLY A 81 11.60 8.35 -20.20
N CYS A 82 11.90 7.71 -19.07
CA CYS A 82 12.52 8.45 -17.96
C CYS A 82 14.06 8.52 -18.11
N ILE A 83 14.63 9.63 -17.63
CA ILE A 83 16.07 9.83 -17.54
C ILE A 83 16.57 8.93 -16.40
N PRO A 84 17.40 7.92 -16.70
CA PRO A 84 17.93 7.04 -15.66
C PRO A 84 18.67 7.89 -14.62
N CYS A 85 18.37 7.68 -13.34
CA CYS A 85 19.14 8.28 -12.27
C CYS A 85 20.61 7.93 -12.48
N THR A 86 21.48 8.94 -12.46
CA THR A 86 22.89 8.83 -12.84
C THR A 86 23.66 7.85 -11.94
N ASN A 87 23.16 7.58 -10.73
CA ASN A 87 23.77 6.67 -9.77
C ASN A 87 23.25 5.23 -9.83
N CYS A 88 22.04 5.00 -10.35
CA CYS A 88 21.41 3.67 -10.32
C CYS A 88 20.89 3.13 -11.65
N GLY A 89 20.95 3.93 -12.72
CA GLY A 89 20.45 3.53 -14.03
C GLY A 89 18.92 3.34 -14.10
N GLN A 90 18.22 3.57 -12.99
CA GLN A 90 16.79 3.33 -12.82
C GLN A 90 16.01 4.63 -12.85
N CYS A 91 14.79 4.49 -13.32
CA CYS A 91 13.82 5.55 -13.33
C CYS A 91 13.13 5.65 -11.99
N GLY A 92 13.28 6.79 -11.33
CA GLY A 92 12.51 7.11 -10.13
C GLY A 92 11.01 6.98 -10.41
N TRP A 93 10.27 6.61 -9.37
CA TRP A 93 8.82 6.46 -9.36
C TRP A 93 8.08 7.68 -9.91
#